data_AF-A0A954Y4S8-F1
#
_entry.id   AF-A0A954Y4S8-F1
#
_cell.length_a   1.000
_cell.length_b   1.000
_cell.length_c   1.000
_cell.angle_alpha   90.00
_cell.angle_beta   90.00
_cell.angle_gamma   90.00
#
_symmetry.space_group_name_H-M   'P 1'
#
loop_
_entity.id
_entity.type
_entity.pdbx_description
1 polymer ?
#
loop_
_entity_poly.entity_id
_entity_poly.type
_entity_poly.pdbx_seq_one_letter_code
_entity_poly.pdbx_strand_id
1 'polypeptide(L)'
;AFSAIKNNDRVALTLFTDGVEKFVPPRKGSRHVLRIIRELLYCEPIGHGTSLKKALEHLNRTARRRAVVFLISDFQDAGYLRTLNSACRRHDVIRVVIADKRELTMPNVGLVRLRDAETGQMVTFDTFSRANRRAYEEHARRRMQQRDTLFRRLRLDPIHVYTGEDFVEPLQRFFHRREKQR
;
A
#
# COMPACT_ATOMS: atom_id res chain seq x y z
N ALA A 1 2.01 -14.04 -7.73
CA ALA A 1 0.85 -14.97 -7.87
C ALA A 1 1.25 -16.32 -8.47
N PHE A 2 1.83 -16.37 -9.67
CA PHE A 2 2.20 -17.64 -10.33
C PHE A 2 3.31 -18.45 -9.62
N SER A 3 4.24 -17.79 -8.92
CA SER A 3 5.23 -18.49 -8.07
C SER A 3 4.58 -19.26 -6.91
N ALA A 4 3.54 -18.69 -6.27
CA ALA A 4 2.77 -19.37 -5.22
C ALA A 4 1.95 -20.56 -5.77
N ILE A 5 1.49 -20.48 -7.03
CA ILE A 5 0.87 -21.61 -7.73
C ILE A 5 1.92 -22.72 -7.95
N LYS A 6 3.10 -22.37 -8.44
CA LYS A 6 4.21 -23.31 -8.72
C LYS A 6 4.66 -24.04 -7.46
N ASN A 7 4.64 -23.36 -6.31
CA ASN A 7 5.01 -23.92 -5.00
C ASN A 7 3.82 -24.54 -4.23
N ASN A 8 2.61 -24.52 -4.80
CA ASN A 8 1.38 -25.02 -4.18
C ASN A 8 1.08 -24.40 -2.79
N ASP A 9 1.37 -23.11 -2.66
CA ASP A 9 1.16 -22.32 -1.46
C ASP A 9 -0.32 -21.95 -1.27
N ARG A 10 -0.71 -21.73 -0.02
CA ARG A 10 -2.04 -21.18 0.30
C ARG A 10 -2.00 -19.66 0.18
N VAL A 11 -2.87 -19.08 -0.64
CA VAL A 11 -2.95 -17.63 -0.85
C VAL A 11 -4.28 -17.12 -0.31
N ALA A 12 -4.23 -16.02 0.44
CA ALA A 12 -5.39 -15.28 0.93
C ALA A 12 -5.37 -13.85 0.40
N LEU A 13 -6.52 -13.17 0.42
CA LEU A 13 -6.66 -11.76 0.06
C LEU A 13 -7.48 -11.04 1.13
N THR A 14 -7.04 -9.85 1.53
CA THR A 14 -7.86 -8.90 2.30
C THR A 14 -7.85 -7.58 1.54
N LEU A 15 -9.03 -7.10 1.17
CA LEU A 15 -9.26 -5.76 0.61
C LEU A 15 -9.81 -4.87 1.72
N PHE A 16 -9.36 -3.63 1.77
CA PHE A 16 -9.72 -2.71 2.85
C PHE A 16 -9.74 -1.25 2.39
N THR A 17 -10.54 -0.47 3.09
CA THR A 17 -10.69 0.99 3.05
C THR A 17 -10.57 1.47 4.50
N ASP A 18 -11.56 2.16 5.06
CA ASP A 18 -11.72 2.41 6.48
C ASP A 18 -12.26 1.16 7.23
N GLY A 19 -12.56 0.08 6.52
CA GLY A 19 -12.93 -1.23 7.04
C GLY A 19 -12.41 -2.38 6.17
N VAL A 20 -12.73 -3.62 6.55
CA VAL A 20 -12.47 -4.78 5.67
C VAL A 20 -13.60 -4.87 4.66
N GLU A 21 -13.28 -4.63 3.39
CA GLU A 21 -14.21 -4.73 2.27
C GLU A 21 -14.46 -6.18 1.89
N LYS A 22 -13.38 -6.96 1.83
CA LYS A 22 -13.44 -8.36 1.39
C LYS A 22 -12.32 -9.19 1.97
N PHE A 23 -12.67 -10.42 2.35
CA PHE A 23 -11.69 -11.42 2.75
C PHE A 23 -11.88 -12.71 1.95
N VAL A 24 -10.83 -13.13 1.25
CA VAL A 24 -10.75 -14.43 0.59
C VAL A 24 -9.83 -15.32 1.43
N PRO A 25 -10.35 -16.39 2.07
CA PRO A 25 -9.56 -17.23 2.96
C PRO A 25 -8.46 -18.01 2.21
N PRO A 26 -7.39 -18.42 2.93
CA PRO A 26 -6.25 -19.09 2.34
C PRO A 26 -6.62 -20.46 1.75
N ARG A 27 -6.47 -20.62 0.43
CA ARG A 27 -6.61 -21.90 -0.28
C ARG A 27 -5.51 -22.08 -1.33
N LYS A 28 -5.35 -23.32 -1.79
CA LYS A 28 -4.38 -23.72 -2.82
C LYS A 28 -5.02 -23.76 -4.21
N GLY A 29 -4.17 -23.81 -5.24
CA GLY A 29 -4.56 -24.10 -6.63
C GLY A 29 -4.71 -22.87 -7.51
N SER A 30 -4.46 -23.06 -8.81
CA SER A 30 -4.51 -22.00 -9.83
C SER A 30 -5.88 -21.32 -9.93
N ARG A 31 -6.96 -22.09 -9.82
CA ARG A 31 -8.34 -21.58 -9.84
C ARG A 31 -8.63 -20.61 -8.69
N HIS A 32 -8.04 -20.86 -7.52
CA HIS A 32 -8.15 -19.96 -6.37
C HIS A 32 -7.39 -18.65 -6.59
N VAL A 33 -6.22 -18.73 -7.23
CA VAL A 33 -5.44 -17.53 -7.57
C VAL A 33 -6.14 -16.69 -8.63
N LEU A 34 -6.75 -17.30 -9.65
CA LEU A 34 -7.57 -16.58 -10.62
C LEU A 34 -8.78 -15.91 -9.95
N ARG A 35 -9.40 -16.56 -8.96
CA ARG A 35 -10.42 -15.92 -8.12
C ARG A 35 -9.86 -14.67 -7.45
N ILE A 36 -8.72 -14.75 -6.77
CA ILE A 36 -8.09 -13.58 -6.11
C ILE A 36 -7.86 -12.42 -7.10
N ILE A 37 -7.34 -12.71 -8.30
CA ILE A 37 -7.13 -11.69 -9.34
C ILE A 37 -8.46 -11.06 -9.76
N ARG A 38 -9.50 -11.86 -9.96
CA ARG A 38 -10.86 -11.35 -10.25
C ARG A 38 -11.36 -10.44 -9.14
N GLU A 39 -11.21 -10.86 -7.88
CA GLU A 39 -11.65 -10.04 -6.74
C GLU A 39 -10.90 -8.71 -6.66
N LEU A 40 -9.62 -8.67 -7.06
CA LEU A 40 -8.84 -7.42 -7.13
C LEU A 40 -9.30 -6.51 -8.28
N LEU A 41 -9.56 -7.05 -9.46
CA LEU A 41 -9.91 -6.27 -10.65
C LEU A 41 -11.34 -5.73 -10.63
N TYR A 42 -12.25 -6.43 -9.95
CA TYR A 42 -13.68 -6.08 -9.90
C TYR A 42 -14.13 -5.65 -8.49
N CYS A 43 -13.20 -5.27 -7.62
CA CYS A 43 -13.58 -4.70 -6.33
C CYS A 43 -14.09 -3.27 -6.55
N GLU A 44 -15.32 -3.02 -6.13
CA GLU A 44 -15.84 -1.67 -5.94
C GLU A 44 -15.80 -1.36 -4.44
N PRO A 45 -14.97 -0.40 -3.99
CA PRO A 45 -14.87 -0.07 -2.57
C PRO A 45 -16.18 0.56 -2.07
N ILE A 46 -16.65 0.11 -0.91
CA ILE A 46 -17.85 0.67 -0.26
C ILE A 46 -17.44 1.84 0.66
N GLY A 47 -16.32 1.69 1.37
CA GLY A 47 -15.75 2.72 2.22
C GLY A 47 -15.00 3.79 1.43
N HIS A 48 -14.99 5.00 1.98
CA HIS A 48 -14.29 6.14 1.38
C HIS A 48 -12.98 6.50 2.08
N GLY A 49 -12.78 6.06 3.33
CA GLY A 49 -11.56 6.36 4.07
C GLY A 49 -10.50 5.25 3.98
N THR A 50 -9.47 5.40 4.82
CA THR A 50 -8.40 4.41 4.97
C THR A 50 -8.19 4.04 6.43
N SER A 51 -8.06 2.74 6.73
CA SER A 51 -7.69 2.24 8.05
C SER A 51 -6.80 1.01 7.96
N LEU A 52 -5.49 1.26 7.89
CA LEU A 52 -4.45 0.23 8.01
C LEU A 52 -4.56 -0.51 9.34
N LYS A 53 -4.95 0.20 10.40
CA LYS A 53 -5.15 -0.41 11.73
C LYS A 53 -6.18 -1.54 11.68
N LYS A 54 -7.37 -1.31 11.14
CA LYS A 54 -8.44 -2.32 11.07
C LYS A 54 -8.04 -3.49 10.17
N ALA A 55 -7.37 -3.23 9.05
CA ALA A 55 -6.85 -4.28 8.17
C ALA A 55 -5.80 -5.17 8.88
N LEU A 56 -4.89 -4.57 9.63
CA LEU A 56 -3.86 -5.29 10.40
C LEU A 56 -4.45 -6.05 11.60
N GLU A 57 -5.47 -5.50 12.26
CA GLU A 57 -6.20 -6.22 13.30
C GLU A 57 -6.95 -7.44 12.75
N HIS A 58 -7.54 -7.31 11.57
CA HIS A 58 -8.17 -8.42 10.87
C HIS A 58 -7.14 -9.51 10.53
N LEU A 59 -5.99 -9.13 9.96
CA LEU A 59 -4.87 -10.03 9.69
C LEU A 59 -4.46 -10.82 10.95
N ASN A 60 -4.23 -10.13 12.07
CA ASN A 60 -3.80 -10.76 13.32
C ASN A 60 -4.83 -11.76 13.88
N ARG A 61 -6.12 -11.59 13.55
CA ARG A 61 -7.22 -12.48 13.93
C ARG A 61 -7.37 -13.67 12.99
N THR A 62 -7.25 -13.46 11.67
CA THR A 62 -7.52 -14.50 10.66
C THR A 62 -6.29 -15.34 10.31
N ALA A 63 -5.10 -14.74 10.26
CA ALA A 63 -3.86 -15.44 9.97
C ALA A 63 -3.29 -16.10 11.25
N ARG A 64 -3.77 -17.31 11.56
CA ARG A 64 -3.33 -18.04 12.77
C ARG A 64 -1.91 -18.60 12.65
N ARG A 65 -1.41 -18.86 11.44
CA ARG A 65 -0.06 -19.39 11.18
C ARG A 65 0.85 -18.30 10.64
N ARG A 66 2.16 -18.42 10.89
CA ARG A 66 3.18 -17.54 10.32
C ARG A 66 3.04 -17.56 8.79
N ALA A 67 3.07 -16.37 8.19
CA ALA A 67 2.85 -16.17 6.76
C ALA A 67 3.72 -15.01 6.28
N VAL A 68 3.98 -14.99 4.98
CA VAL A 68 4.50 -13.80 4.29
C VAL A 68 3.29 -12.96 3.89
N VAL A 69 3.29 -11.70 4.32
CA VAL A 69 2.18 -10.77 4.11
C VAL A 69 2.68 -9.59 3.31
N PHE A 70 2.11 -9.38 2.12
CA PHE A 70 2.34 -8.17 1.35
C PHE A 70 1.28 -7.14 1.74
N LEU A 71 1.69 -6.11 2.48
CA LEU A 71 0.85 -4.97 2.80
C LEU A 71 1.10 -3.90 1.75
N ILE A 72 0.12 -3.72 0.87
CA ILE A 72 0.19 -2.80 -0.26
C ILE A 72 -0.67 -1.59 0.05
N SER A 73 -0.06 -0.40 0.12
CA SER A 73 -0.72 0.88 0.44
C SER A 73 0.25 2.03 0.15
N ASP A 74 -0.25 3.24 0.01
CA ASP A 74 0.55 4.47 0.04
C ASP A 74 0.97 4.89 1.47
N PHE A 75 0.38 4.24 2.48
CA PHE A 75 0.55 4.46 3.92
C PHE A 75 0.12 5.84 4.41
N GLN A 76 -0.90 6.44 3.77
CA GLN A 76 -1.51 7.70 4.20
C GLN A 76 -2.58 7.46 5.27
N ASP A 77 -2.19 6.93 6.44
CA ASP A 77 -3.06 6.72 7.61
C ASP A 77 -2.26 6.96 8.91
N ALA A 78 -2.95 7.05 10.04
CA ALA A 78 -2.33 7.24 11.36
C ALA A 78 -2.70 6.10 12.33
N GLY A 79 -1.95 5.98 13.43
CA GLY A 79 -2.29 5.07 14.52
C GLY A 79 -2.12 3.56 14.24
N TYR A 80 -1.71 3.16 13.03
CA TYR A 80 -1.53 1.75 12.66
C TYR A 80 -0.23 1.11 13.19
N LEU A 81 0.75 1.90 13.63
CA LEU A 81 2.12 1.44 13.92
C LEU A 81 2.22 0.36 14.99
N ARG A 82 1.46 0.49 16.09
CA ARG A 82 1.45 -0.52 17.16
C ARG A 82 0.96 -1.86 16.62
N THR A 83 -0.13 -1.84 15.85
CA THR A 83 -0.70 -3.04 15.23
C THR A 83 0.21 -3.63 14.16
N LEU A 84 0.88 -2.78 13.37
CA LEU A 84 1.88 -3.19 12.38
C LEU A 84 3.06 -3.91 13.05
N ASN A 85 3.61 -3.36 14.13
CA ASN A 85 4.69 -3.99 14.89
C ASN A 85 4.26 -5.35 15.47
N SER A 86 3.04 -5.45 15.98
CA SER A 86 2.47 -6.74 16.41
C SER A 86 2.39 -7.75 15.26
N ALA A 87 1.93 -7.31 14.09
CA ALA A 87 1.86 -8.17 12.91
C ALA A 87 3.26 -8.65 12.47
N CYS A 88 4.27 -7.77 12.50
CA CYS A 88 5.65 -8.12 12.14
C CYS A 88 6.33 -9.11 13.09
N ARG A 89 5.90 -9.19 14.35
CA ARG A 89 6.40 -10.20 15.28
C ARG A 89 5.88 -11.60 14.94
N ARG A 90 4.66 -11.70 14.39
CA ARG A 90 4.00 -12.98 14.06
C ARG A 90 4.18 -13.39 12.60
N HIS A 91 4.29 -12.42 11.70
CA HIS A 91 4.30 -12.60 10.26
C HIS A 91 5.50 -11.88 9.65
N ASP A 92 5.91 -12.36 8.50
CA ASP A 92 6.87 -11.66 7.66
C ASP A 92 6.12 -10.62 6.81
N VAL A 93 5.99 -9.41 7.34
CA VAL A 93 5.22 -8.33 6.69
C VAL A 93 6.14 -7.51 5.79
N ILE A 94 5.97 -7.69 4.48
CA ILE A 94 6.61 -6.91 3.43
C ILE A 94 5.69 -5.73 3.12
N ARG A 95 6.20 -4.50 3.26
CA ARG A 95 5.46 -3.29 2.89
C ARG A 95 5.76 -2.96 1.45
N VAL A 96 4.72 -2.77 0.65
CA VAL A 96 4.83 -2.26 -0.71
C VAL A 96 4.16 -0.89 -0.72
N VAL A 97 5.01 0.14 -0.79
CA VAL A 97 4.61 1.53 -0.84
C VAL A 97 4.31 1.87 -2.31
N ILE A 98 3.05 2.19 -2.61
CA ILE A 98 2.67 2.71 -3.91
C ILE A 98 2.66 4.25 -3.84
N ALA A 99 3.21 4.91 -4.84
CA ALA A 99 3.15 6.37 -4.96
C ALA A 99 2.96 6.78 -6.42
N ASP A 100 2.32 7.93 -6.65
CA ASP A 100 2.23 8.53 -7.98
C ASP A 100 3.19 9.73 -8.10
N LYS A 101 3.85 9.91 -9.25
CA LYS A 101 4.72 11.06 -9.48
C LYS A 101 3.96 12.39 -9.38
N ARG A 102 2.68 12.41 -9.73
CA ARG A 102 1.79 13.57 -9.65
C ARG A 102 1.38 13.91 -8.22
N GLU A 103 1.55 12.99 -7.28
CA GLU A 103 1.44 13.31 -5.85
C GLU A 103 2.66 14.10 -5.35
N LEU A 104 3.79 14.01 -6.06
CA LEU A 104 5.04 14.68 -5.70
C LEU A 104 5.24 16.01 -6.44
N THR A 105 4.75 16.14 -7.67
CA THR A 105 4.92 17.33 -8.50
C THR A 105 3.59 17.86 -9.01
N MET A 106 3.45 19.19 -9.01
CA MET A 106 2.27 19.87 -9.54
C MET A 106 2.60 20.52 -10.87
N PRO A 107 2.07 20.03 -12.01
CA PRO A 107 2.32 20.67 -13.31
C PRO A 107 1.59 22.01 -13.41
N ASN A 108 2.12 22.90 -14.24
CA ASN A 108 1.47 24.17 -14.55
C ASN A 108 0.40 23.94 -15.64
N VAL A 109 -0.84 23.71 -15.22
CA VAL A 109 -1.99 23.44 -16.12
C VAL A 109 -3.14 24.43 -15.90
N GLY A 110 -2.87 25.53 -15.19
CA GLY A 110 -3.84 26.56 -14.84
C GLY A 110 -4.67 26.25 -13.60
N LEU A 111 -5.92 26.69 -13.58
CA LEU A 111 -6.84 26.44 -12.47
C LEU A 111 -7.40 25.02 -12.58
N VAL A 112 -7.14 24.20 -11.56
CA VAL A 112 -7.66 22.83 -11.49
C VAL A 112 -8.62 22.69 -10.32
N ARG A 113 -9.60 21.80 -10.47
CA ARG A 113 -10.45 21.37 -9.35
C ARG A 113 -9.95 20.04 -8.85
N LEU A 114 -9.42 20.04 -7.64
CA LEU A 114 -8.99 18.83 -6.94
C LEU A 114 -10.18 18.31 -6.13
N ARG A 115 -10.37 17.00 -6.15
CA ARG A 115 -11.31 16.29 -5.30
C ARG A 115 -10.54 15.44 -4.32
N ASP A 116 -10.77 15.64 -3.04
CA ASP A 116 -10.25 14.76 -2.01
C ASP A 116 -10.93 13.38 -2.13
N ALA A 117 -10.13 12.32 -2.18
CA ALA A 117 -10.61 10.96 -2.43
C ALA A 117 -11.40 10.38 -1.25
N GLU A 118 -11.16 10.86 -0.03
CA GLU A 118 -11.79 10.30 1.18
C GLU A 118 -13.01 11.08 1.64
N THR A 119 -12.95 12.41 1.55
CA THR A 119 -14.01 13.32 2.01
C THR A 119 -14.91 13.78 0.86
N GLY A 120 -14.46 13.65 -0.39
CA GLY A 120 -15.15 14.17 -1.56
C GLY A 120 -15.11 15.70 -1.68
N GLN A 121 -14.40 16.39 -0.78
CA GLN A 121 -14.29 17.85 -0.78
C GLN A 121 -13.63 18.34 -2.07
N MET A 122 -14.19 19.39 -2.67
CA MET A 122 -13.66 20.02 -3.87
C MET A 122 -12.87 21.27 -3.49
N VAL A 123 -11.64 21.38 -3.96
CA VAL A 123 -10.81 22.58 -3.81
C VAL A 123 -10.37 23.05 -5.19
N THR A 124 -10.57 24.34 -5.47
CA THR A 124 -9.99 24.97 -6.65
C THR A 124 -8.56 25.38 -6.32
N PHE A 125 -7.61 24.89 -7.12
CA PHE A 125 -6.19 25.13 -6.91
C PHE A 125 -5.60 25.83 -8.13
N ASP A 126 -5.01 27.01 -7.91
CA ASP A 126 -4.29 27.72 -8.95
C ASP A 126 -2.88 27.13 -9.10
N THR A 127 -2.68 26.36 -10.18
CA THR A 127 -1.36 25.82 -10.52
C THR A 127 -0.51 26.84 -11.26
N PHE A 128 -0.98 28.01 -11.71
CA PHE A 128 -0.12 29.03 -12.31
C PHE A 128 0.84 29.63 -11.29
N SER A 129 0.38 29.83 -10.06
CA SER A 129 1.18 30.32 -8.94
C SER A 129 2.35 29.38 -8.63
N ARG A 130 3.57 29.87 -8.87
CA ARG A 130 4.81 29.15 -8.51
C ARG A 130 4.91 28.90 -7.00
N ALA A 131 4.39 29.81 -6.18
CA ALA A 131 4.36 29.66 -4.74
C ALA A 131 3.46 28.49 -4.32
N ASN A 132 2.26 28.38 -4.93
CA ASN A 132 1.34 27.27 -4.66
C ASN A 132 1.94 25.92 -5.07
N ARG A 133 2.54 25.85 -6.28
CA ARG A 133 3.23 24.62 -6.74
C ARG A 133 4.35 24.22 -5.79
N ARG A 134 5.18 25.17 -5.33
CA ARG A 134 6.25 24.91 -4.35
C ARG A 134 5.70 24.41 -3.01
N ALA A 135 4.66 25.06 -2.49
CA ALA A 135 4.02 24.64 -1.24
C ALA A 135 3.49 23.20 -1.35
N TYR A 136 2.82 22.86 -2.45
CA TYR A 136 2.34 21.50 -2.71
C TYR A 136 3.48 20.47 -2.71
N GLU A 137 4.55 20.73 -3.46
CA GLU A 137 5.72 19.85 -3.51
C GLU A 137 6.39 19.69 -2.14
N GLU A 138 6.51 20.78 -1.37
CA GLU A 138 7.06 20.74 -0.01
C GLU A 138 6.18 19.90 0.93
N HIS A 139 4.87 20.07 0.88
CA HIS A 139 3.93 19.25 1.66
C HIS A 139 4.05 17.77 1.29
N ALA A 140 4.09 17.45 0.00
CA ALA A 140 4.29 16.07 -0.48
C ALA A 140 5.62 15.48 0.01
N ARG A 141 6.73 16.21 -0.14
CA ARG A 141 8.06 15.79 0.34
C ARG A 141 8.10 15.58 1.85
N ARG A 142 7.48 16.47 2.64
CA ARG A 142 7.42 16.34 4.10
C ARG A 142 6.68 15.06 4.50
N ARG A 143 5.53 14.76 3.89
CA ARG A 143 4.78 13.52 4.15
C ARG A 143 5.60 12.27 3.82
N MET A 144 6.24 12.25 2.66
CA MET A 144 7.14 11.16 2.25
C MET A 144 8.29 10.96 3.23
N GLN A 145 8.97 12.06 3.61
CA GLN A 145 10.07 12.02 4.58
C GLN A 145 9.63 11.54 5.97
N GLN A 146 8.45 11.95 6.44
CA GLN A 146 7.88 11.50 7.70
C GLN A 146 7.65 9.98 7.69
N ARG A 147 7.01 9.46 6.64
CA ARG A 147 6.80 8.01 6.46
C ARG A 147 8.12 7.24 6.40
N ASP A 148 9.07 7.70 5.60
CA ASP A 148 10.33 6.96 5.41
C ASP A 148 11.21 7.02 6.66
N THR A 149 11.18 8.13 7.41
CA THR A 149 11.84 8.26 8.72
C THR A 149 11.23 7.31 9.73
N LEU A 150 9.90 7.18 9.72
CA LEU A 150 9.17 6.27 10.61
C LEU A 150 9.55 4.81 10.34
N PHE A 151 9.59 4.41 9.07
CA PHE A 151 10.03 3.07 8.67
C PHE A 151 11.49 2.81 9.04
N ARG A 152 12.40 3.77 8.81
CA ARG A 152 13.81 3.66 9.23
C ARG A 152 13.97 3.47 10.74
N ARG A 153 13.27 4.27 11.56
CA ARG A 153 13.30 4.17 13.03
C ARG A 153 12.84 2.80 13.52
N LEU A 154 11.87 2.21 12.84
CA LEU A 154 11.33 0.89 13.16
C LEU A 154 12.09 -0.26 12.48
N ARG A 155 13.20 0.03 11.76
CA ARG A 155 13.99 -0.94 10.97
C ARG A 155 13.13 -1.73 9.97
N LEU A 156 12.19 -1.03 9.34
CA LEU A 156 11.30 -1.58 8.33
C LEU A 156 11.87 -1.21 6.96
N ASP A 157 12.11 -2.21 6.10
CA ASP A 157 12.55 -2.01 4.73
C ASP A 157 11.34 -2.15 3.78
N PRO A 158 10.76 -1.03 3.30
CA PRO A 158 9.68 -1.06 2.33
C PRO A 158 10.20 -1.25 0.89
N ILE A 159 9.34 -1.81 0.04
CA ILE A 159 9.50 -1.78 -1.41
C ILE A 159 8.76 -0.55 -1.91
N HIS A 160 9.44 0.36 -2.59
CA HIS A 160 8.80 1.50 -3.24
C HIS A 160 8.48 1.16 -4.69
N VAL A 161 7.25 1.44 -5.11
CA VAL A 161 6.75 1.26 -6.47
C VAL A 161 6.06 2.54 -6.89
N TYR A 162 6.38 3.03 -8.09
CA TYR A 162 5.72 4.21 -8.66
C TYR A 162 4.77 3.81 -9.77
N THR A 163 3.64 4.50 -9.86
CA THR A 163 2.71 4.33 -10.99
C THR A 163 3.41 4.68 -12.31
N GLY A 164 3.15 3.87 -13.34
CA GLY A 164 3.75 4.06 -14.67
C GLY A 164 5.22 3.64 -14.80
N GLU A 165 5.85 3.11 -13.74
CA GLU A 165 7.19 2.52 -13.80
C GLU A 165 7.13 1.00 -13.71
N ASP A 166 8.23 0.33 -14.08
CA ASP A 166 8.34 -1.12 -13.90
C ASP A 166 8.41 -1.48 -12.41
N PHE A 167 7.46 -2.30 -11.96
CA PHE A 167 7.38 -2.79 -10.59
C PHE A 167 8.15 -4.11 -10.39
N VAL A 168 8.57 -4.77 -11.47
CA VAL A 168 9.28 -6.07 -11.41
C VAL A 168 10.69 -5.88 -10.85
N GLU A 169 11.44 -4.90 -11.34
CA GLU A 169 12.82 -4.65 -10.89
C GLU A 169 12.91 -4.34 -9.37
N PRO A 170 12.10 -3.44 -8.77
CA PRO A 170 12.11 -3.20 -7.32
C PRO A 170 11.83 -4.47 -6.49
N LEU A 171 10.86 -5.28 -6.92
CA LEU A 171 10.52 -6.55 -6.27
C LEU A 171 11.69 -7.54 -6.34
N GLN A 172 12.28 -7.74 -7.53
CA GLN A 172 13.42 -8.62 -7.71
C GLN A 172 14.61 -8.18 -6.84
N ARG A 173 14.94 -6.89 -6.87
CA ARG A 173 16.04 -6.33 -6.06
C ARG A 173 15.83 -6.54 -4.57
N PHE A 174 14.59 -6.45 -4.09
CA PHE A 174 14.25 -6.73 -2.69
C PHE A 174 14.48 -8.19 -2.32
N PHE A 175 13.96 -9.14 -3.12
CA PHE A 175 14.14 -10.57 -2.83
C PHE A 175 15.59 -11.03 -2.91
N HIS A 176 16.37 -10.54 -3.89
CA HIS A 176 17.80 -10.87 -3.97
C HIS A 176 18.60 -10.36 -2.76
N ARG A 177 18.32 -9.13 -2.28
CA ARG A 177 18.96 -8.60 -1.07
C ARG A 177 18.66 -9.47 0.15
N ARG A 178 17.44 -9.99 0.23
CA ARG A 178 16.97 -10.78 1.35
C ARG A 178 17.49 -12.21 1.35
N GLU A 179 17.72 -12.81 0.18
CA GLU A 179 18.41 -14.10 0.06
C GLU A 179 19.86 -14.00 0.55
N LYS A 180 20.58 -12.91 0.24
CA LYS A 180 21.96 -12.70 0.70
C LYS A 180 22.11 -12.47 2.21
N GLN A 181 21.03 -12.13 2.90
CA GLN A 181 21.01 -11.90 4.34
C GLN A 181 20.58 -13.13 5.15
N ARG A 182 20.25 -14.24 4.48
CA ARG A 182 19.96 -15.54 5.07
C ARG A 182 21.16 -16.46 4.95
#